data_AF-A0AA40KBP9-F1
#
_entry.id   AF-A0AA40KBP9-F1
#
_cell.length_a   1.000
_cell.length_b   1.000
_cell.length_c   1.000
_cell.angle_alpha   90.00
_cell.angle_beta   90.00
_cell.angle_gamma   90.00
#
_symmetry.space_group_name_H-M   'P 1'
#
loop_
_entity.id
_entity.type
_entity.pdbx_description
1 polymer ?
#
loop_
_entity_poly.entity_id
_entity_poly.type
_entity_poly.pdbx_seq_one_letter_code
_entity_poly.pdbx_strand_id
1 'polypeptide(L)' 'MKALAILTMVFLPATFVGTFMSMGLFNWQPKDGDSVLSPWWYIYFVVTGGLTTLVFVVYLYWPRVAVVIFSRKQDRHVV' A
#
# COMPACT_ATOMS: atom_id res chain seq x y z
N MET A 1 17.63 13.17 -6.18
CA MET A 1 16.36 13.00 -6.91
C MET A 1 15.56 11.84 -6.31
N LYS A 2 14.68 12.08 -5.33
CA LYS A 2 13.81 11.05 -4.73
C LYS A 2 12.35 11.47 -4.58
N ALA A 3 12.01 12.71 -4.94
CA ALA A 3 10.69 13.29 -4.73
C ALA A 3 9.59 12.49 -5.42
N LEU A 4 9.78 12.12 -6.70
CA LEU A 4 8.79 11.34 -7.45
C LEU A 4 8.55 9.96 -6.84
N ALA A 5 9.60 9.29 -6.35
CA ALA A 5 9.48 7.97 -5.72
C ALA A 5 8.72 8.04 -4.40
N ILE A 6 8.98 9.06 -3.58
CA ILE A 6 8.25 9.28 -2.33
C ILE A 6 6.78 9.59 -2.64
N LEU A 7 6.52 10.40 -3.67
CA LEU A 7 5.17 10.79 -4.07
C LEU A 7 4.35 9.58 -4.50
N THR A 8 4.87 8.69 -5.35
CA THR A 8 4.15 7.48 -5.77
C THR A 8 3.96 6.49 -4.62
N MET A 9 4.92 6.34 -3.71
CA MET A 9 4.79 5.44 -2.55
C MET A 9 3.69 5.83 -1.59
N VAL A 10 3.36 7.13 -1.50
CA VAL A 10 2.24 7.62 -0.70
C VAL A 10 0.94 7.62 -1.50
N PHE A 11 1.00 8.09 -2.75
CA PHE A 11 -0.20 8.34 -3.54
C PHE A 11 -0.87 7.05 -4.03
N LEU A 12 -0.08 6.07 -4.48
CA LEU A 12 -0.57 4.82 -5.07
C LEU A 12 -1.37 3.95 -4.09
N PRO A 13 -0.90 3.69 -2.85
CA PRO A 13 -1.71 2.93 -1.88
C PRO A 13 -2.96 3.69 -1.43
N ALA A 14 -2.88 5.02 -1.27
CA ALA A 14 -4.02 5.82 -0.86
C ALA A 14 -5.13 5.86 -1.92
N THR A 15 -4.78 6.02 -3.20
CA THR A 15 -5.76 6.01 -4.29
C THR A 15 -6.37 4.63 -4.49
N PHE A 16 -5.58 3.55 -4.39
CA PHE A 16 -6.07 2.18 -4.46
C PHE A 16 -7.17 1.91 -3.42
N VAL A 17 -6.90 2.22 -2.14
CA VAL A 17 -7.89 2.03 -1.06
C VAL A 17 -9.12 2.93 -1.26
N GLY A 18 -8.94 4.17 -1.74
CA GLY A 18 -10.03 5.06 -2.10
C GLY A 18 -10.94 4.49 -3.20
N THR A 19 -10.37 3.85 -4.23
CA THR A 19 -11.14 3.18 -5.28
C THR A 19 -11.96 2.01 -4.73
N PHE A 20 -11.41 1.18 -3.84
CA PHE A 20 -12.18 0.11 -3.19
C PHE A 20 -13.36 0.64 -2.36
N MET A 21 -13.16 1.74 -1.64
CA MET A 21 -14.26 2.38 -0.91
C MET A 21 -15.32 2.96 -1.85
N SER A 22 -14.92 3.46 -3.02
CA SER A 22 -15.84 4.01 -4.02
C SER A 22 -16.62 2.94 -4.80
N MET A 23 -16.07 1.73 -4.98
CA MET A 23 -16.73 0.64 -5.72
C MET A 23 -17.90 0.00 -4.96
N GLY A 24 -18.21 0.42 -3.73
CA GLY A 24 -19.39 -0.05 -3.01
C GLY A 24 -19.30 -1.47 -2.45
N LEU A 25 -18.09 -2.06 -2.37
CA LEU A 25 -17.87 -3.41 -1.82
C LEU A 25 -18.22 -3.53 -0.33
N PHE A 26 -18.22 -2.41 0.40
CA PHE A 26 -18.72 -2.33 1.75
C PHE A 26 -20.12 -1.69 1.71
N ASN A 27 -21.16 -2.46 2.07
CA ASN A 27 -22.51 -1.94 2.22
C ASN A 27 -22.56 -1.12 3.53
N TRP A 28 -22.54 0.21 3.39
CA TRP A 28 -22.55 1.16 4.50
C TRP A 28 -23.95 1.64 4.88
N GLN A 29 -25.02 1.09 4.30
CA GLN A 29 -26.39 1.53 4.59
C GLN A 29 -26.79 1.06 6.00
N PRO A 30 -26.93 1.95 6.99
CA PRO A 30 -27.56 1.61 8.25
C PRO A 30 -29.03 1.33 7.95
N LYS A 31 -29.60 0.28 8.53
CA LYS A 31 -31.06 0.16 8.61
C LYS A 31 -31.60 1.36 9.38
N ASP A 32 -32.69 1.94 8.91
CA ASP A 32 -33.28 3.18 9.43
C ASP A 32 -33.27 3.23 10.97
N GLY A 33 -32.48 4.15 11.55
CA GLY A 33 -32.40 4.40 12.99
C GLY A 33 -31.00 4.30 13.62
N ASP A 34 -30.04 3.64 12.97
CA ASP A 34 -28.68 3.48 13.51
C ASP A 34 -27.67 4.50 12.95
N SER A 35 -26.71 4.88 13.79
CA SER A 35 -25.75 5.98 13.60
C SER A 35 -25.20 6.11 12.18
N VAL A 36 -25.26 7.34 11.65
CA VAL A 36 -24.73 7.77 10.33
C VAL A 36 -23.23 7.45 10.16
N LEU A 37 -22.53 7.19 11.26
CA LEU A 37 -21.17 6.66 11.28
C LEU A 37 -21.22 5.17 11.56
N SER A 38 -21.15 4.36 10.51
CA SER A 38 -20.89 2.93 10.65
C SER A 38 -19.60 2.72 11.47
N PRO A 39 -19.58 1.82 12.47
CA PRO A 39 -18.43 1.61 13.37
C PRO A 39 -17.10 1.34 12.67
N TRP A 40 -17.13 0.99 11.38
CA TRP A 40 -15.99 0.51 10.59
C TRP A 40 -15.23 1.61 9.84
N TRP A 41 -15.55 2.90 10.04
CA TRP A 41 -14.88 4.02 9.35
C TRP A 41 -13.35 4.03 9.52
N TYR A 42 -12.85 3.50 10.63
CA TYR A 42 -11.42 3.42 10.93
C TYR A 42 -10.66 2.41 10.03
N ILE A 43 -11.36 1.46 9.39
CA ILE A 43 -10.73 0.47 8.49
C ILE A 43 -9.95 1.19 7.38
N TYR A 44 -10.49 2.29 6.85
CA TYR A 44 -9.81 3.07 5.81
C TYR A 44 -8.39 3.48 6.24
N PHE A 45 -8.26 4.03 7.46
CA PHE A 45 -6.98 4.48 7.99
C PHE A 45 -6.04 3.31 8.30
N VAL A 46 -6.56 2.22 8.87
CA VAL A 46 -5.76 1.03 9.19
C VAL A 46 -5.20 0.38 7.93
N VAL A 47 -6.03 0.18 6.91
CA VAL A 47 -5.63 -0.45 5.65
C VAL A 47 -4.67 0.45 4.89
N THR A 48 -5.00 1.74 4.72
CA THR A 48 -4.14 2.70 4.01
C THR A 48 -2.79 2.87 4.71
N GLY A 49 -2.78 2.99 6.03
CA GLY A 49 -1.56 3.09 6.83
C GLY A 49 -0.69 1.83 6.76
N GLY A 50 -1.32 0.65 6.82
CA GLY A 50 -0.63 -0.63 6.67
C GLY A 50 0.00 -0.80 5.29
N LEU A 51 -0.74 -0.48 4.23
CA LEU A 51 -0.25 -0.56 2.84
C LEU A 51 0.90 0.41 2.60
N THR A 52 0.78 1.65 3.10
CA THR A 52 1.85 2.65 3.00
C THR A 52 3.11 2.17 3.73
N THR A 53 2.95 1.63 4.94
CA THR A 53 4.06 1.08 5.72
C THR A 53 4.74 -0.07 4.98
N LEU A 54 3.97 -0.99 4.38
CA LEU A 54 4.49 -2.10 3.59
C LEU A 54 5.33 -1.60 2.42
N VAL A 55 4.83 -0.63 1.66
CA VAL A 55 5.56 -0.04 0.52
C VAL A 55 6.87 0.62 0.99
N PHE A 56 6.85 1.34 2.10
CA PHE A 56 8.05 1.94 2.69
C PHE A 56 9.07 0.89 3.16
N VAL A 57 8.60 -0.18 3.81
CA VAL A 57 9.45 -1.31 4.20
C VAL A 57 10.10 -1.91 2.97
N VAL A 58 9.33 -2.27 1.94
CA VAL A 58 9.90 -2.83 0.70
C VAL A 58 10.94 -1.88 0.10
N TYR A 59 10.68 -0.58 0.05
CA TYR A 59 11.64 0.42 -0.45
C TYR A 59 12.95 0.46 0.36
N LEU A 60 12.87 0.44 1.70
CA LEU A 60 14.04 0.48 2.58
C LEU A 60 14.85 -0.82 2.54
N TYR A 61 14.19 -1.96 2.37
CA TYR A 61 14.84 -3.27 2.28
C TYR A 61 15.33 -3.59 0.87
N TRP A 62 14.79 -2.95 -0.16
CA TRP A 62 15.19 -3.12 -1.57
C TRP A 62 16.71 -3.01 -1.81
N PRO A 63 17.46 -2.00 -1.32
CA PRO A 63 18.90 -1.94 -1.55
C PRO A 63 19.64 -3.14 -0.93
N ARG A 64 19.16 -3.69 0.20
CA ARG A 64 19.77 -4.88 0.80
C ARG A 64 19.50 -6.14 -0.02
N VAL A 65 18.27 -6.29 -0.51
CA VAL A 65 17.85 -7.45 -1.32
C VAL A 65 18.44 -7.39 -2.73
N ALA A 66 18.44 -6.21 -3.35
CA ALA A 66 18.96 -5.99 -4.69
C ALA A 66 20.45 -6.33 -4.78
N VAL A 67 21.24 -6.00 -3.76
CA VAL A 67 22.67 -6.37 -3.70
C VAL A 67 22.85 -7.89 -3.69
N VAL A 68 22.04 -8.62 -2.91
CA VAL A 68 22.11 -10.09 -2.84
C VAL A 68 21.68 -10.75 -4.15
N ILE A 69 20.60 -10.25 -4.77
CA ILE A 69 20.08 -10.81 -6.02
C ILE A 69 21.02 -10.55 -7.20
N PHE A 70 21.62 -9.35 -7.29
CA PHE A 70 22.49 -9.00 -8.41
C PHE A 70 23.78 -9.82 -8.41
N SER A 71 24.35 -10.10 -7.23
CA SER A 71 25.54 -10.96 -7.11
C SER A 71 25.32 -12.36 -7.68
N ARG A 72 24.11 -12.93 -7.50
CA ARG A 72 23.78 -14.26 -8.06
C ARG A 72 23.57 -14.26 -9.58
N LYS A 73 23.30 -13.11 -10.19
CA LYS A 73 23.07 -13.02 -11.64
C LYS A 73 24.36 -12.88 -12.43
N GLN A 74 25.41 -12.28 -11.84
CA GLN A 74 26.71 -12.12 -12.46
C GLN A 74 27.41 -13.47 -12.69
N ASP A 75 27.35 -14.38 -11.71
CA ASP A 75 28.03 -15.68 -11.78
C ASP A 75 27.43 -16.64 -12.83
N ARG A 76 26.18 -16.43 -13.24
CA ARG A 76 25.49 -17.29 -14.22
C ARG A 76 25.78 -16.97 -15.69
N HIS A 77 26.48 -15.89 -15.98
CA HIS A 77 26.84 -15.52 -17.36
C HIS A 77 28.33 -15.78 -17.70
N VAL A 78 29.07 -16.41 -16.76
CA VAL A 78 30.50 -16.70 -16.91
C VAL A 78 30.82 -18.19 -16.99
N VAL A 79 29.82 -19.06 -17.12
CA VAL A 79 29.96 -20.52 -17.25
C VAL A 79 29.35 -20.99 -18.57
#